data_AF-D3E9L9-F1
#
_entry.id   AF-D3E9L9-F1
#
_cell.length_a   1.000
_cell.length_b   1.000
_cell.length_c   1.000
_cell.angle_alpha   90.00
_cell.angle_beta   90.00
_cell.angle_gamma   90.00
#
_symmetry.space_group_name_H-M   'P 1'
#
loop_
_entity.id
_entity.type
_entity.pdbx_description
1 polymer ?
#
loop_
_entity_poly.entity_id
_entity_poly.type
_entity_poly.pdbx_seq_one_letter_code
_entity_poly.pdbx_strand_id
1 'polypeptide(L)'
;MDMHVFDVFSIIGTIAFAMSGAFVAMEEEYDILGVVVLGLVTAFGGGIIRNVLIGVPVTTLWGQGDLIMLAMISVFVAFVLPLGLIQHWKKTEALFDAIGLSAFAIQGALYATQMNHPLSAVIVAAVLTGSGGGMVRDLLAGRKPLVLRDEIYAVWAMAAGVAIGLGVATKTWQLLTLFVIVIVFRMLSVLYKWRLPRRSLHAAQSSAASGKEVRSG
;
A
#
# COMPACT_ATOMS: atom_id res chain seq x y z
N MET A 1 -16.25 -15.93 -10.97
CA MET A 1 -14.83 -15.51 -10.87
C MET A 1 -14.06 -16.69 -10.34
N ASP A 2 -12.90 -17.01 -10.92
CA ASP A 2 -12.10 -18.14 -10.45
C ASP A 2 -11.62 -17.83 -9.03
N MET A 3 -12.06 -18.60 -8.02
CA MET A 3 -11.61 -18.42 -6.62
C MET A 3 -10.09 -18.32 -6.53
N HIS A 4 -9.39 -19.05 -7.41
CA HIS A 4 -7.94 -19.05 -7.57
C HIS A 4 -7.30 -17.66 -7.72
N VAL A 5 -7.92 -16.70 -8.41
CA VAL A 5 -7.29 -15.38 -8.63
C VAL A 5 -7.30 -14.53 -7.36
N PHE A 6 -8.37 -14.61 -6.59
CA PHE A 6 -8.48 -13.90 -5.34
C PHE A 6 -7.47 -14.43 -4.31
N ASP A 7 -7.31 -15.76 -4.27
CA ASP A 7 -6.35 -16.43 -3.40
C ASP A 7 -4.91 -16.05 -3.78
N VAL A 8 -4.61 -16.02 -5.09
CA VAL A 8 -3.28 -15.59 -5.59
C VAL A 8 -2.95 -14.16 -5.15
N PHE A 9 -3.87 -13.20 -5.30
CA PHE A 9 -3.62 -11.83 -4.83
C PHE A 9 -3.51 -11.74 -3.31
N SER A 10 -4.28 -12.54 -2.57
CA SER A 10 -4.19 -12.60 -1.11
C SER A 10 -2.81 -13.09 -0.67
N ILE A 11 -2.33 -14.18 -1.25
CA ILE A 11 -1.00 -14.75 -0.99
C ILE A 11 0.10 -13.75 -1.32
N ILE A 12 0.10 -13.21 -2.54
CA ILE A 12 1.15 -12.28 -3.01
C ILE A 12 1.15 -11.00 -2.16
N GLY A 13 -0.03 -10.43 -1.91
CA GLY A 13 -0.18 -9.21 -1.12
C GLY A 13 0.28 -9.40 0.33
N THR A 14 -0.12 -10.50 0.96
CA THR A 14 0.30 -10.84 2.33
C THR A 14 1.81 -10.99 2.45
N ILE A 15 2.43 -11.75 1.54
CA ILE A 15 3.90 -11.93 1.54
C ILE A 15 4.59 -10.57 1.36
N ALA A 16 4.16 -9.80 0.37
CA ALA A 16 4.80 -8.54 0.03
C ALA A 16 4.69 -7.49 1.14
N PHE A 17 3.51 -7.33 1.75
CA PHE A 17 3.32 -6.39 2.85
C PHE A 17 3.92 -6.87 4.17
N ALA A 18 3.94 -8.16 4.45
CA ALA A 18 4.67 -8.68 5.61
C ALA A 18 6.17 -8.38 5.50
N MET A 19 6.78 -8.63 4.33
CA MET A 19 8.18 -8.27 4.08
C MET A 19 8.41 -6.77 4.13
N SER A 20 7.56 -5.97 3.50
CA SER A 20 7.67 -4.51 3.53
C SER A 20 7.60 -3.95 4.96
N GLY A 21 6.66 -4.42 5.78
CA GLY A 21 6.55 -4.05 7.19
C GLY A 21 7.77 -4.46 8.01
N ALA A 22 8.27 -5.68 7.79
CA ALA A 22 9.49 -6.16 8.45
C ALA A 22 10.71 -5.30 8.08
N PHE A 23 10.86 -4.92 6.81
CA PHE A 23 11.96 -4.07 6.38
C PHE A 23 11.90 -2.67 7.00
N VAL A 24 10.70 -2.07 7.09
CA VAL A 24 10.53 -0.77 7.76
C VAL A 24 10.85 -0.86 9.25
N ALA A 25 10.40 -1.92 9.94
CA ALA A 25 10.72 -2.12 11.35
C ALA A 25 12.23 -2.26 11.59
N MET A 26 12.94 -2.98 10.73
CA MET A 26 14.38 -3.12 10.82
C MET A 26 15.13 -1.81 10.49
N GLU A 27 14.63 -1.00 9.55
CA GLU A 27 15.21 0.33 9.25
C GLU A 27 14.98 1.32 10.40
N GLU A 28 13.88 1.18 11.15
CA GLU A 28 13.60 1.95 12.38
C GLU A 28 14.14 1.30 13.66
N GLU A 29 15.03 0.30 13.54
CA GLU A 29 15.74 -0.34 14.66
C GLU A 29 14.81 -0.98 15.73
N TYR A 30 13.67 -1.53 15.32
CA TYR A 30 12.76 -2.24 16.21
C TYR A 30 13.32 -3.62 16.60
N ASP A 31 12.91 -4.11 17.78
CA ASP A 31 13.23 -5.47 18.21
C ASP A 31 12.44 -6.52 17.40
N ILE A 32 12.76 -7.80 17.61
CA ILE A 32 12.14 -8.90 16.86
C ILE A 32 10.60 -8.92 17.01
N LEU A 33 10.10 -8.53 18.18
CA LEU A 33 8.65 -8.45 18.42
C LEU A 33 8.05 -7.32 17.56
N GLY A 34 8.69 -6.15 17.54
CA GLY A 34 8.32 -5.03 16.69
C GLY A 34 8.33 -5.38 15.20
N VAL A 35 9.32 -6.15 14.74
CA VAL A 35 9.40 -6.64 13.35
C VAL A 35 8.21 -7.54 13.00
N VAL A 36 7.87 -8.49 13.88
CA VAL A 36 6.69 -9.36 13.72
C VAL A 36 5.40 -8.57 13.72
N VAL A 37 5.20 -7.70 14.70
CA VAL A 37 3.98 -6.90 14.83
C VAL A 37 3.80 -5.98 13.62
N LEU A 38 4.84 -5.26 13.22
CA LEU A 38 4.74 -4.32 12.11
C LEU A 38 4.51 -5.04 10.77
N GLY A 39 5.17 -6.19 10.54
CA GLY A 39 4.93 -7.04 9.37
C GLY A 39 3.47 -7.51 9.29
N LEU A 40 2.92 -8.06 10.38
CA LEU A 40 1.52 -8.51 10.44
C LEU A 40 0.54 -7.35 10.24
N VAL A 41 0.74 -6.23 10.93
CA VAL A 41 -0.14 -5.05 10.81
C VAL A 41 -0.12 -4.50 9.39
N THR A 42 1.04 -4.51 8.72
CA THR A 42 1.13 -4.08 7.31
C THR A 42 0.35 -5.03 6.40
N ALA A 43 0.48 -6.35 6.60
CA ALA A 43 -0.18 -7.36 5.78
C ALA A 43 -1.71 -7.37 5.92
N PHE A 44 -2.24 -7.16 7.13
CA PHE A 44 -3.68 -7.31 7.40
C PHE A 44 -4.41 -5.99 7.61
N GLY A 45 -3.71 -4.90 7.93
CA GLY A 45 -4.29 -3.61 8.30
C GLY A 45 -5.20 -3.03 7.20
N GLY A 46 -4.80 -3.13 5.93
CA GLY A 46 -5.61 -2.68 4.80
C GLY A 46 -6.94 -3.43 4.69
N GLY A 47 -6.92 -4.75 4.85
CA GLY A 47 -8.12 -5.59 4.86
C GLY A 47 -9.06 -5.28 6.02
N ILE A 48 -8.52 -5.02 7.22
CA ILE A 48 -9.31 -4.60 8.38
C ILE A 48 -9.99 -3.26 8.11
N ILE A 49 -9.24 -2.26 7.64
CA ILE A 49 -9.78 -0.93 7.31
C ILE A 49 -10.89 -1.05 6.26
N ARG A 50 -10.65 -1.83 5.19
CA ARG A 50 -11.65 -2.11 4.15
C ARG A 50 -12.91 -2.70 4.76
N ASN A 51 -12.75 -3.76 5.56
CA ASN A 51 -13.88 -4.50 6.12
C ASN A 51 -14.78 -3.60 6.97
N VAL A 52 -14.19 -2.77 7.83
CA VAL A 52 -14.94 -1.78 8.62
C VAL A 52 -15.69 -0.81 7.71
N LEU A 53 -15.07 -0.33 6.63
CA LEU A 53 -15.67 0.63 5.71
C LEU A 53 -16.88 0.07 4.95
N ILE A 54 -16.77 -1.16 4.43
CA ILE A 54 -17.81 -1.77 3.59
C ILE A 54 -18.77 -2.68 4.38
N GLY A 55 -18.71 -2.64 5.72
CA GLY A 55 -19.64 -3.37 6.59
C GLY A 55 -19.39 -4.88 6.68
N VAL A 56 -18.18 -5.34 6.37
CA VAL A 56 -17.77 -6.74 6.55
C VAL A 56 -17.25 -6.94 7.97
N PRO A 57 -17.70 -7.98 8.70
CA PRO A 57 -17.21 -8.25 10.05
C PRO A 57 -15.69 -8.44 10.10
N VAL A 58 -15.02 -7.76 11.03
CA VAL A 58 -13.56 -7.89 11.24
C VAL A 58 -13.20 -9.32 11.67
N THR A 59 -14.15 -10.07 12.24
CA THR A 59 -13.99 -11.48 12.59
C THR A 59 -13.65 -12.40 11.42
N THR A 60 -13.88 -11.97 10.18
CA THR A 60 -13.42 -12.68 8.96
C THR A 60 -11.90 -12.85 8.90
N LEU A 61 -11.13 -12.06 9.66
CA LEU A 61 -9.69 -12.22 9.80
C LEU A 61 -9.31 -13.53 10.50
N TRP A 62 -10.12 -14.01 11.45
CA TRP A 62 -9.85 -15.25 12.18
C TRP A 62 -9.92 -16.51 11.30
N GLY A 63 -10.60 -16.41 10.15
CA GLY A 63 -10.63 -17.47 9.14
C GLY A 63 -9.40 -17.55 8.24
N GLN A 64 -8.44 -16.61 8.37
CA GLN A 64 -7.28 -16.49 7.47
C GLN A 64 -6.00 -17.11 8.06
N GLY A 65 -6.13 -18.22 8.82
CA GLY A 65 -5.01 -18.84 9.53
C GLY A 65 -3.78 -19.12 8.64
N ASP A 66 -4.00 -19.62 7.43
CA ASP A 66 -2.93 -19.91 6.47
C ASP A 66 -2.19 -18.64 6.02
N LEU A 67 -2.92 -17.53 5.79
CA LEU A 67 -2.30 -16.25 5.44
C LEU A 67 -1.54 -15.65 6.62
N ILE A 68 -2.04 -15.82 7.85
CA ILE A 68 -1.32 -15.36 9.06
C ILE A 68 -0.01 -16.14 9.21
N MET A 69 -0.04 -17.47 9.03
CA MET A 69 1.16 -18.29 9.04
C MET A 69 2.13 -17.88 7.93
N LEU A 70 1.62 -17.62 6.73
CA LEU A 70 2.43 -17.15 5.60
C LEU A 70 3.07 -15.78 5.86
N ALA A 71 2.35 -14.85 6.50
CA ALA A 71 2.89 -13.56 6.92
C ALA A 71 4.02 -13.75 7.94
N MET A 72 3.83 -14.61 8.93
CA MET A 72 4.88 -14.94 9.92
C MET A 72 6.14 -15.52 9.26
N ILE A 73 5.97 -16.46 8.32
CA ILE A 73 7.08 -17.03 7.54
C ILE A 73 7.78 -15.92 6.74
N SER A 74 7.02 -15.03 6.10
CA SER A 74 7.56 -13.93 5.30
C SER A 74 8.36 -12.96 6.16
N VAL A 75 7.89 -12.63 7.36
CA VAL A 75 8.64 -11.82 8.32
C VAL A 75 9.91 -12.54 8.77
N PHE A 76 9.82 -13.83 9.09
CA PHE A 76 10.99 -14.62 9.48
C PHE A 76 12.04 -14.64 8.38
N VAL A 77 11.63 -14.88 7.13
CA VAL A 77 12.50 -14.83 5.95
C VAL A 77 13.14 -13.44 5.82
N ALA A 78 12.36 -12.36 5.93
CA ALA A 78 12.88 -11.00 5.88
C ALA A 78 13.93 -10.74 6.97
N PHE A 79 13.73 -11.26 8.17
CA PHE A 79 14.63 -11.09 9.32
C PHE A 79 15.95 -11.84 9.17
N VAL A 80 15.96 -13.05 8.58
CA VAL A 80 17.18 -13.85 8.41
C VAL A 80 17.96 -13.54 7.12
N LEU A 81 17.37 -12.78 6.19
CA LEU A 81 18.04 -12.40 4.95
C LEU A 81 19.31 -11.59 5.25
N PRO A 82 20.44 -11.85 4.57
CA PRO A 82 21.69 -11.14 4.85
C PRO A 82 21.54 -9.65 4.58
N LEU A 83 21.88 -8.82 5.57
CA LEU A 83 21.83 -7.34 5.48
C LEU A 83 22.59 -6.81 4.24
N GLY A 84 23.63 -7.52 3.80
CA GLY A 84 24.40 -7.22 2.58
C GLY A 84 23.60 -7.31 1.27
N LEU A 85 22.63 -8.24 1.17
CA LEU A 85 21.71 -8.29 0.03
C LEU A 85 20.66 -7.16 0.09
N ILE A 86 20.40 -6.64 1.29
CA ILE A 86 19.39 -5.61 1.57
C ILE A 86 20.01 -4.20 1.53
N GLN A 87 21.28 -4.02 1.11
CA GLN A 87 21.97 -2.71 1.04
C GLN A 87 21.19 -1.61 0.27
N HIS A 88 20.16 -1.98 -0.50
CA HIS A 88 19.20 -1.07 -1.12
C HIS A 88 17.82 -1.09 -0.42
N TRP A 89 17.78 -0.97 0.92
CA TRP A 89 16.56 -0.97 1.76
C TRP A 89 15.40 -0.20 1.13
N LYS A 90 15.64 1.05 0.73
CA LYS A 90 14.59 1.93 0.18
C LYS A 90 13.99 1.47 -1.14
N LYS A 91 14.78 0.82 -2.01
CA LYS A 91 14.25 0.30 -3.30
C LYS A 91 13.51 -1.02 -3.09
N THR A 92 14.00 -1.85 -2.18
CA THR A 92 13.43 -3.16 -1.85
C THR A 92 12.10 -2.97 -1.12
N GLU A 93 12.04 -2.10 -0.12
CA GLU A 93 10.82 -1.67 0.57
C GLU A 93 9.78 -1.15 -0.44
N ALA A 94 10.16 -0.22 -1.31
CA ALA A 94 9.27 0.36 -2.30
C ALA A 94 8.71 -0.67 -3.31
N LEU A 95 9.50 -1.69 -3.67
CA LEU A 95 9.06 -2.76 -4.56
C LEU A 95 8.03 -3.66 -3.88
N PHE A 96 8.33 -4.15 -2.67
CA PHE A 96 7.39 -4.98 -1.92
C PHE A 96 6.11 -4.23 -1.59
N ASP A 97 6.23 -2.94 -1.24
CA ASP A 97 5.09 -2.08 -1.03
C ASP A 97 4.26 -1.92 -2.32
N ALA A 98 4.89 -1.71 -3.48
CA ALA A 98 4.19 -1.62 -4.76
C ALA A 98 3.44 -2.91 -5.14
N ILE A 99 4.04 -4.07 -4.85
CA ILE A 99 3.43 -5.38 -5.08
C ILE A 99 2.20 -5.57 -4.17
N GLY A 100 2.35 -5.29 -2.87
CA GLY A 100 1.25 -5.37 -1.90
C GLY A 100 0.12 -4.41 -2.23
N LEU A 101 0.45 -3.14 -2.52
CA LEU A 101 -0.48 -2.10 -2.97
C LEU A 101 -1.32 -2.58 -4.16
N SER A 102 -0.66 -3.12 -5.19
CA SER A 102 -1.32 -3.57 -6.41
C SER A 102 -2.27 -4.73 -6.15
N ALA A 103 -1.80 -5.78 -5.48
CA ALA A 103 -2.59 -6.97 -5.17
C ALA A 103 -3.83 -6.62 -4.33
N PHE A 104 -3.64 -5.85 -3.26
CA PHE A 104 -4.72 -5.49 -2.34
C PHE A 104 -5.65 -4.40 -2.86
N ALA A 105 -5.18 -3.50 -3.73
CA ALA A 105 -6.09 -2.58 -4.41
C ALA A 105 -7.06 -3.31 -5.33
N ILE A 106 -6.55 -4.28 -6.11
CA ILE A 106 -7.38 -5.13 -6.97
C ILE A 106 -8.34 -5.96 -6.12
N GLN A 107 -7.85 -6.60 -5.06
CA GLN A 107 -8.68 -7.39 -4.15
C GLN A 107 -9.77 -6.55 -3.48
N GLY A 108 -9.44 -5.34 -3.01
CA GLY A 108 -10.38 -4.41 -2.38
C GLY A 108 -11.47 -3.94 -3.34
N ALA A 109 -11.08 -3.60 -4.57
CA ALA A 109 -12.03 -3.22 -5.63
C ALA A 109 -13.00 -4.37 -5.93
N LEU A 110 -12.47 -5.58 -6.15
CA LEU A 110 -13.28 -6.77 -6.45
C LEU A 110 -14.27 -7.09 -5.32
N TYR A 111 -13.84 -7.00 -4.07
CA TYR A 111 -14.69 -7.25 -2.91
C TYR A 111 -15.88 -6.28 -2.87
N ALA A 112 -15.62 -4.98 -3.02
CA ALA A 112 -16.66 -3.96 -3.03
C ALA A 112 -17.61 -4.09 -4.24
N THR A 113 -17.08 -4.42 -5.42
CA THR A 113 -17.90 -4.66 -6.63
C THR A 113 -18.83 -5.88 -6.45
N GLN A 114 -18.34 -6.97 -5.84
CA GLN A 114 -19.15 -8.17 -5.58
C GLN A 114 -20.28 -7.93 -4.58
N MET A 115 -20.10 -6.99 -3.66
CA MET A 115 -21.14 -6.53 -2.74
C MET A 115 -22.13 -5.54 -3.38
N ASN A 116 -22.04 -5.32 -4.70
CA ASN A 116 -22.87 -4.36 -5.46
C ASN A 116 -22.82 -2.93 -4.91
N HIS A 117 -21.67 -2.53 -4.35
CA HIS A 117 -21.47 -1.16 -3.90
C HIS A 117 -21.26 -0.19 -5.08
N PRO A 118 -21.58 1.11 -4.91
CA PRO A 118 -21.37 2.11 -5.95
C PRO A 118 -19.89 2.29 -6.29
N LEU A 119 -19.60 2.80 -7.48
CA LEU A 119 -18.23 3.02 -7.98
C LEU A 119 -17.35 3.81 -7.00
N SER A 120 -17.91 4.81 -6.31
CA SER A 120 -17.19 5.57 -5.28
C SER A 120 -16.67 4.68 -4.15
N ALA A 121 -17.50 3.76 -3.64
CA ALA A 121 -17.11 2.81 -2.61
C ALA A 121 -16.10 1.79 -3.13
N VAL A 122 -16.21 1.36 -4.40
CA VAL A 122 -15.21 0.47 -5.04
C VAL A 122 -13.83 1.13 -5.10
N ILE A 123 -13.77 2.39 -5.52
CA ILE A 123 -12.53 3.16 -5.59
C ILE A 123 -11.93 3.34 -4.19
N VAL A 124 -12.74 3.73 -3.21
CA VAL A 124 -12.26 3.93 -1.83
C VAL A 124 -11.80 2.60 -1.24
N ALA A 125 -12.52 1.51 -1.45
CA ALA A 125 -12.09 0.18 -1.02
C ALA A 125 -10.76 -0.21 -1.67
N ALA A 126 -10.57 0.03 -2.97
CA ALA A 126 -9.30 -0.22 -3.65
C ALA A 126 -8.14 0.56 -3.01
N VAL A 127 -8.32 1.87 -2.84
CA VAL A 127 -7.28 2.73 -2.25
C VAL A 127 -6.97 2.31 -0.82
N LEU A 128 -7.98 2.18 0.05
CA LEU A 128 -7.77 1.89 1.46
C LEU A 128 -7.27 0.47 1.72
N THR A 129 -7.69 -0.53 0.93
CA THR A 129 -7.14 -1.88 1.07
C THR A 129 -5.70 -1.90 0.61
N GLY A 130 -5.42 -1.28 -0.54
CA GLY A 130 -4.09 -1.22 -1.13
C GLY A 130 -3.11 -0.41 -0.30
N SER A 131 -3.47 0.78 0.19
CA SER A 131 -2.56 1.67 0.92
C SER A 131 -2.66 1.55 2.44
N GLY A 132 -3.79 1.05 2.97
CA GLY A 132 -4.09 1.11 4.40
C GLY A 132 -3.09 0.36 5.27
N GLY A 133 -2.60 -0.79 4.81
CA GLY A 133 -1.53 -1.53 5.49
C GLY A 133 -0.25 -0.69 5.63
N GLY A 134 0.24 -0.14 4.51
CA GLY A 134 1.40 0.75 4.48
C GLY A 134 1.19 2.05 5.27
N MET A 135 -0.03 2.59 5.31
CA MET A 135 -0.35 3.76 6.14
C MET A 135 -0.18 3.47 7.64
N VAL A 136 -0.76 2.36 8.12
CA VAL A 136 -0.66 1.99 9.54
C VAL A 136 0.79 1.67 9.88
N ARG A 137 1.50 0.95 9.00
CA ARG A 137 2.94 0.70 9.11
C ARG A 137 3.71 1.99 9.33
N ASP A 138 3.55 2.95 8.43
CA ASP A 138 4.32 4.20 8.46
C ASP A 138 4.01 5.01 9.72
N LEU A 139 2.74 5.06 10.16
CA LEU A 139 2.36 5.73 11.40
C LEU A 139 2.97 5.09 12.64
N LEU A 140 2.94 3.76 12.74
CA LEU A 140 3.56 3.02 13.85
C LEU A 140 5.08 3.19 13.84
N ALA A 141 5.69 3.25 12.66
CA ALA A 141 7.11 3.51 12.42
C ALA A 141 7.53 4.98 12.66
N GLY A 142 6.62 5.88 13.04
CA GLY A 142 6.91 7.31 13.21
C GLY A 142 7.22 8.07 11.91
N ARG A 143 6.91 7.46 10.75
CA ARG A 143 7.11 8.04 9.42
C ARG A 143 5.84 8.74 8.95
N LYS A 144 5.99 9.71 8.04
CA LYS A 144 4.85 10.27 7.31
C LYS A 144 4.39 9.24 6.26
N PRO A 145 3.10 8.81 6.27
CA PRO A 145 2.61 7.82 5.32
C PRO A 145 2.87 8.18 3.86
N LEU A 146 3.34 7.22 3.07
CA LEU A 146 3.64 7.42 1.64
C LEU A 146 2.44 7.97 0.88
N VAL A 147 1.23 7.51 1.20
CA VAL A 147 -0.02 7.97 0.57
C VAL A 147 -0.26 9.48 0.75
N LEU A 148 0.21 10.07 1.86
CA LEU A 148 0.03 11.48 2.19
C LEU A 148 1.21 12.34 1.71
N ARG A 149 2.37 11.72 1.46
CA ARG A 149 3.61 12.40 1.08
C ARG A 149 3.81 12.42 -0.44
N ASP A 150 3.54 11.30 -1.10
CA ASP A 150 3.75 11.08 -2.52
C ASP A 150 2.39 10.75 -3.16
N GLU A 151 1.58 11.78 -3.43
CA GLU A 151 0.16 11.67 -3.81
C GLU A 151 -0.11 10.71 -5.01
N ILE A 152 0.87 10.51 -5.89
CA ILE A 152 0.80 9.56 -7.02
C ILE A 152 0.70 8.10 -6.57
N TYR A 153 1.09 7.80 -5.33
CA TYR A 153 0.90 6.50 -4.68
C TYR A 153 -0.55 6.03 -4.75
N ALA A 154 -1.48 6.86 -4.24
CA ALA A 154 -2.90 6.53 -4.17
C ALA A 154 -3.54 6.48 -5.55
N VAL A 155 -3.02 7.27 -6.50
CA VAL A 155 -3.55 7.38 -7.86
C VAL A 155 -3.53 6.04 -8.58
N TRP A 156 -2.48 5.23 -8.42
CA TRP A 156 -2.42 3.92 -9.08
C TRP A 156 -3.40 2.91 -8.50
N ALA A 157 -3.61 2.90 -7.18
CA ALA A 157 -4.65 2.10 -6.53
C ALA A 157 -6.06 2.55 -6.94
N MET A 158 -6.27 3.87 -7.03
CA MET A 158 -7.51 4.47 -7.53
C MET A 158 -7.78 4.06 -8.97
N ALA A 159 -6.78 4.10 -9.85
CA ALA A 159 -6.90 3.68 -11.25
C ALA A 159 -7.32 2.20 -11.36
N ALA A 160 -6.76 1.31 -10.52
CA ALA A 160 -7.19 -0.08 -10.45
C ALA A 160 -8.66 -0.20 -10.03
N GLY A 161 -9.08 0.56 -9.00
CA GLY A 161 -10.48 0.62 -8.54
C GLY A 161 -11.44 1.10 -9.63
N VAL A 162 -11.07 2.12 -10.39
CA VAL A 162 -11.86 2.62 -11.54
C VAL A 162 -11.96 1.56 -12.64
N ALA A 163 -10.85 0.93 -13.03
CA ALA A 163 -10.83 -0.08 -14.08
C ALA A 163 -11.71 -1.30 -13.74
N ILE A 164 -11.69 -1.74 -12.49
CA ILE A 164 -12.52 -2.85 -12.00
C ILE A 164 -13.99 -2.41 -11.87
N GLY A 165 -14.24 -1.26 -11.25
CA GLY A 165 -15.59 -0.76 -10.99
C GLY A 165 -16.38 -0.40 -12.26
N LEU A 166 -15.70 -0.03 -13.35
CA LEU A 166 -16.32 0.17 -14.67
C LEU A 166 -16.42 -1.11 -15.51
N GLY A 167 -15.95 -2.25 -15.00
CA GLY A 167 -16.00 -3.53 -15.72
C GLY A 167 -14.96 -3.67 -16.85
N VAL A 168 -13.92 -2.82 -16.88
CA VAL A 168 -12.83 -2.89 -17.88
C VAL A 168 -11.95 -4.11 -17.62
N ALA A 169 -11.74 -4.48 -16.36
CA ALA A 169 -10.99 -5.66 -15.96
C ALA A 169 -11.89 -6.62 -15.15
N THR A 170 -12.34 -7.70 -15.79
CA THR A 170 -13.24 -8.71 -15.20
C THR A 170 -12.69 -10.13 -15.31
N LYS A 171 -11.90 -10.41 -16.35
CA LYS A 171 -11.30 -11.73 -16.59
C LYS A 171 -9.97 -11.86 -15.87
N THR A 172 -9.62 -13.08 -15.50
CA THR A 172 -8.36 -13.45 -14.82
C THR A 172 -7.12 -12.81 -15.44
N TRP A 173 -6.94 -12.95 -16.76
CA TRP A 173 -5.78 -12.37 -17.45
C TRP A 173 -5.76 -10.83 -17.45
N GLN A 174 -6.94 -10.18 -17.43
CA GLN A 174 -7.04 -8.71 -17.34
C GLN A 174 -6.64 -8.23 -15.95
N LEU A 175 -7.03 -8.95 -14.90
CA LEU A 175 -6.64 -8.65 -13.52
C LEU A 175 -5.13 -8.83 -13.32
N LEU A 176 -4.54 -9.90 -13.87
CA LEU A 176 -3.09 -10.11 -13.84
C LEU A 176 -2.34 -9.02 -14.62
N THR A 177 -2.86 -8.63 -15.79
CA THR A 177 -2.30 -7.52 -16.57
C THR A 177 -2.36 -6.21 -15.77
N LEU A 178 -3.51 -5.91 -15.16
CA LEU A 178 -3.70 -4.72 -14.33
C LEU A 178 -2.75 -4.72 -13.12
N PHE A 179 -2.56 -5.87 -12.48
CA PHE A 179 -1.64 -6.05 -11.38
C PHE A 179 -0.20 -5.67 -11.75
N VAL A 180 0.28 -6.15 -12.90
CA VAL A 180 1.62 -5.83 -13.41
C VAL A 180 1.72 -4.34 -13.78
N ILE A 181 0.71 -3.79 -14.46
CA ILE A 181 0.66 -2.38 -14.84
C ILE A 181 0.79 -1.47 -13.62
N VAL A 182 0.00 -1.71 -12.57
CA VAL A 182 0.04 -0.91 -11.34
C VAL A 182 1.42 -0.96 -10.67
N ILE A 183 2.06 -2.13 -10.61
CA ILE A 183 3.42 -2.27 -10.06
C ILE A 183 4.42 -1.46 -10.90
N VAL A 184 4.40 -1.62 -12.22
CA VAL A 184 5.32 -0.94 -13.12
C VAL A 184 5.18 0.57 -12.98
N PHE A 185 3.96 1.11 -13.06
CA PHE A 185 3.73 2.55 -12.92
C PHE A 185 4.08 3.07 -11.53
N ARG A 186 3.84 2.28 -10.48
CA ARG A 186 4.26 2.64 -9.12
C ARG A 186 5.78 2.72 -9.02
N MET A 187 6.51 1.76 -9.57
CA MET A 187 7.97 1.76 -9.58
C MET A 187 8.55 2.88 -10.45
N LEU A 188 7.96 3.16 -11.61
CA LEU A 188 8.33 4.32 -12.44
C LEU A 188 8.14 5.63 -11.65
N SER A 189 7.05 5.75 -10.90
CA SER A 189 6.79 6.93 -10.05
C SER A 189 7.88 7.11 -8.98
N VAL A 190 8.38 6.01 -8.41
CA VAL A 190 9.50 6.02 -7.44
C VAL A 190 10.81 6.40 -8.12
N LEU A 191 11.12 5.79 -9.26
CA LEU A 191 12.39 6.00 -9.98
C LEU A 191 12.50 7.42 -10.55
N TYR A 192 11.44 7.93 -11.18
CA TYR A 192 11.39 9.26 -11.77
C TYR A 192 10.92 10.34 -10.77
N LYS A 193 10.66 9.96 -9.51
CA LYS A 193 10.20 10.88 -8.44
C LYS A 193 9.01 11.72 -8.87
N TRP A 194 8.01 11.10 -9.50
CA TRP A 194 6.81 11.80 -9.91
C TRP A 194 6.11 12.38 -8.68
N ARG A 195 5.68 13.63 -8.76
CA ARG A 195 4.99 14.35 -7.67
C ARG A 195 3.81 15.12 -8.22
N LEU A 196 2.73 15.17 -7.46
CA LEU A 196 1.62 16.07 -7.74
C LEU A 196 1.92 17.50 -7.26
N PRO A 197 1.22 18.52 -7.79
CA PRO A 197 1.43 19.91 -7.43
C PRO A 197 1.11 20.15 -5.95
N ARG A 198 2.05 20.72 -5.20
CA ARG A 198 1.87 21.07 -3.78
C ARG A 198 1.84 22.58 -3.56
N ARG A 199 0.98 23.05 -2.65
CA ARG A 199 1.02 24.43 -2.12
C ARG A 199 1.56 24.41 -0.69
N SER A 200 2.54 25.25 -0.39
CA SER A 200 3.14 25.40 0.94
C SER A 200 2.90 26.81 1.47
N LEU A 201 2.33 26.92 2.68
CA LEU A 201 2.13 28.20 3.35
C LEU A 201 3.45 28.85 3.80
N HIS A 202 4.49 28.06 4.10
CA HIS A 202 5.81 28.60 4.44
C HIS A 202 6.50 29.27 3.26
N ALA A 203 6.29 28.79 2.02
CA ALA A 203 6.82 29.43 0.83
C ALA A 203 6.18 30.81 0.57
N ALA A 204 4.91 30.98 0.93
CA ALA A 204 4.23 32.27 0.83
C ALA A 204 4.79 33.30 1.83
N GLN A 205 5.17 32.86 3.04
CA GLN A 205 5.77 33.72 4.06
C GLN A 205 7.21 34.16 3.71
N SER A 206 8.02 33.28 3.11
CA SER A 206 9.38 33.64 2.65
C SER A 206 9.36 34.64 1.48
N SER A 207 8.41 34.52 0.56
CA SER A 207 8.24 35.51 -0.53
C SER A 207 7.70 36.85 -0.03
N ALA A 208 6.84 36.85 1.00
CA ALA A 208 6.34 38.08 1.62
C ALA A 208 7.41 38.81 2.46
N ALA A 209 8.34 38.08 3.08
CA ALA A 209 9.48 38.66 3.80
C ALA A 209 10.51 39.28 2.84
N SER A 210 10.89 38.57 1.78
CA SER A 210 11.83 39.08 0.76
C SER A 210 11.29 40.29 -0.02
N GLY A 211 9.97 40.35 -0.27
CA GLY A 211 9.33 41.50 -0.91
C GLY A 211 9.23 42.77 -0.05
N LYS A 212 9.38 42.64 1.28
CA LYS A 212 9.42 43.80 2.20
C LYS A 212 10.81 44.42 2.29
N GLU A 213 11.88 43.62 2.27
CA GLU A 213 13.27 44.13 2.30
C GLU A 213 13.64 44.91 1.02
N VAL A 214 13.13 44.51 -0.15
CA VAL A 214 13.41 45.20 -1.43
C VAL A 214 12.68 46.54 -1.56
N ARG A 215 11.61 46.78 -0.80
CA ARG A 215 10.85 48.05 -0.82
C ARG A 215 11.32 49.07 0.22
N SER A 216 12.27 48.71 1.07
CA SER A 216 12.82 49.57 2.13
C SER A 216 14.24 50.06 1.88
N GLY A 217 14.79 49.83 0.67
CA GLY A 217 16.11 50.29 0.24
C GLY A 217 16.06 51.37 -0.83
#